data_AF-A0A563TXW2-F1
#
_entry.id   AF-A0A563TXW2-F1
#
_cell.length_a   1.000
_cell.length_b   1.000
_cell.length_c   1.000
_cell.angle_alpha   90.00
_cell.angle_beta   90.00
_cell.angle_gamma   90.00
#
_symmetry.space_group_name_H-M   'P 1'
#
loop_
_entity.id
_entity.type
_entity.pdbx_description
1 polymer ?
#
loop_
_entity_poly.entity_id
_entity_poly.type
_entity_poly.pdbx_seq_one_letter_code
_entity_poly.pdbx_strand_id
1 'polypeptide(L)'
;MTTPPARHLLDPQNWVSAYADFLYRYAISRVNNEDQARDLVQETFLAGLQSQRNFAGKSSERTWLTAILKNKIYDVYRKKVNGLKTAEMNDQTGEEPDFFHEDGHWKQEHQPQAFGVDDFDPLANKELNRVLLLCLQKLPALWFSVFTMKHMEDEATEMICKELRLTQANFWVIIHRAKLNLRACLQRNWM
;
A
#
# COMPACT_ATOMS: atom_id res chain seq x y z
N MET A 1 -13.83 43.35 -18.52
CA MET A 1 -12.41 42.91 -18.56
C MET A 1 -12.35 41.57 -17.87
N THR A 2 -12.28 40.48 -18.63
CA THR A 2 -12.17 39.12 -18.10
C THR A 2 -10.70 38.86 -17.77
N THR A 3 -10.41 38.66 -16.48
CA THR A 3 -9.10 38.20 -16.01
C THR A 3 -8.78 36.85 -16.68
N PRO A 4 -7.60 36.66 -17.28
CA PRO A 4 -7.24 35.35 -17.83
C PRO A 4 -7.19 34.32 -16.70
N PRO A 5 -7.65 33.08 -16.88
CA PRO A 5 -7.42 32.05 -15.88
C PRO A 5 -5.91 31.89 -15.69
N ALA A 6 -5.45 31.89 -14.43
CA ALA A 6 -4.06 31.63 -14.10
C ALA A 6 -3.62 30.35 -14.83
N ARG A 7 -2.66 30.46 -15.75
CA ARG A 7 -2.00 29.28 -16.32
C ARG A 7 -1.33 28.59 -15.14
N HIS A 8 -1.93 27.52 -14.62
CA HIS A 8 -1.24 26.61 -13.71
C HIS A 8 -0.18 25.92 -14.55
N LEU A 9 1.00 26.55 -14.63
CA LEU A 9 2.12 26.03 -15.39
C LEU A 9 2.59 24.78 -14.65
N LEU A 10 2.39 23.64 -15.29
CA LEU A 10 3.20 22.48 -14.99
C LEU A 10 4.66 22.84 -15.27
N ASP A 11 5.59 22.31 -14.47
CA ASP A 11 7.04 22.45 -14.69
C ASP A 11 7.71 21.08 -14.85
N PRO A 12 7.55 20.44 -16.02
CA PRO A 12 7.99 19.07 -16.24
C PRO A 12 9.52 18.92 -16.22
N GLN A 13 10.24 20.01 -16.49
CA GLN A 13 11.71 20.01 -16.50
C GLN A 13 12.27 19.78 -15.09
N ASN A 14 11.51 20.16 -14.05
CA ASN A 14 11.92 20.04 -12.65
C ASN A 14 11.24 18.88 -11.91
N TRP A 15 10.41 18.07 -12.57
CA TRP A 15 9.69 16.98 -11.90
C TRP A 15 10.61 15.94 -11.25
N VAL A 16 11.73 15.60 -11.89
CA VAL A 16 12.67 14.62 -11.35
C VAL A 16 13.30 15.15 -10.07
N SER A 17 13.91 16.34 -10.13
CA SER A 17 14.57 16.96 -8.98
C SER A 17 13.59 17.29 -7.85
N ALA A 18 12.36 17.70 -8.17
CA ALA A 18 11.37 18.10 -7.18
C ALA A 18 10.60 16.93 -6.55
N TYR A 19 10.33 15.86 -7.29
CA TYR A 19 9.33 14.85 -6.89
C TYR A 19 9.81 13.40 -6.94
N ALA A 20 10.93 13.06 -7.59
CA ALA A 20 11.33 11.66 -7.76
C ALA A 20 11.51 10.93 -6.42
N ASP A 21 12.21 11.55 -5.46
CA ASP A 21 12.43 10.97 -4.13
C ASP A 21 11.13 10.70 -3.37
N PHE A 22 10.19 11.65 -3.44
CA PHE A 22 8.89 11.51 -2.79
C PHE A 22 8.07 10.39 -3.42
N LEU A 23 7.98 10.39 -4.76
CA LEU A 23 7.23 9.38 -5.50
C LEU A 23 7.87 8.00 -5.36
N TYR A 24 9.20 7.91 -5.30
CA TYR A 24 9.91 6.66 -5.04
C TYR A 24 9.62 6.13 -3.63
N ARG A 25 9.73 6.97 -2.59
CA ARG A 25 9.36 6.57 -1.22
C ARG A 25 7.91 6.12 -1.12
N TYR A 26 7.00 6.79 -1.85
CA TYR A 26 5.61 6.38 -1.96
C TYR A 26 5.48 5.00 -2.62
N ALA A 27 6.11 4.80 -3.78
CA ALA A 27 6.03 3.54 -4.53
C ALA A 27 6.67 2.36 -3.79
N ILE A 28 7.88 2.52 -3.25
CA ILE A 28 8.63 1.42 -2.63
C ILE A 28 7.90 0.84 -1.42
N SER A 29 7.26 1.67 -0.60
CA SER A 29 6.48 1.19 0.55
C SER A 29 5.19 0.47 0.13
N ARG A 30 4.83 0.49 -1.15
CA ARG A 30 3.58 -0.04 -1.72
C ARG A 30 3.79 -1.22 -2.65
N VAL A 31 4.96 -1.35 -3.28
CA VAL A 31 5.24 -2.50 -4.16
C VAL A 31 6.33 -3.42 -3.64
N ASN A 32 7.14 -2.93 -2.70
CA ASN A 32 8.28 -3.62 -2.11
C ASN A 32 9.20 -4.30 -3.15
N ASN A 33 9.53 -3.56 -4.20
CA ASN A 33 10.49 -3.98 -5.19
C ASN A 33 11.12 -2.71 -5.74
N GLU A 34 12.45 -2.57 -5.59
CA GLU A 34 13.15 -1.33 -5.93
C GLU A 34 13.06 -1.01 -7.41
N ASP A 35 13.24 -2.01 -8.28
CA ASP A 35 13.23 -1.82 -9.72
C ASP A 35 11.82 -1.46 -10.19
N GLN A 36 10.80 -2.19 -9.73
CA GLN A 36 9.40 -1.87 -10.01
C GLN A 36 9.02 -0.48 -9.48
N ALA A 37 9.52 -0.07 -8.31
CA ALA A 37 9.27 1.27 -7.78
C ALA A 37 9.91 2.35 -8.65
N ARG A 38 11.16 2.17 -9.09
CA ARG A 38 11.85 3.09 -10.01
C ARG A 38 11.11 3.17 -11.35
N ASP A 39 10.69 2.04 -11.90
CA ASP A 39 9.93 1.97 -13.15
C ASP A 39 8.60 2.69 -13.04
N LEU A 40 7.84 2.47 -11.96
CA LEU A 40 6.58 3.17 -11.73
C LEU A 40 6.75 4.70 -11.65
N VAL A 41 7.83 5.19 -11.03
CA VAL A 41 8.13 6.62 -10.98
C VAL A 41 8.43 7.17 -12.38
N GLN A 42 9.27 6.48 -13.16
CA GLN A 42 9.59 6.85 -14.53
C GLN A 42 8.34 6.89 -15.41
N GLU A 43 7.53 5.82 -15.37
CA GLU A 43 6.28 5.76 -16.10
C GLU A 43 5.29 6.84 -15.66
N THR A 44 5.30 7.24 -14.38
CA THR A 44 4.46 8.32 -13.87
C THR A 44 4.81 9.65 -14.52
N PHE A 45 6.10 9.98 -14.62
CA PHE A 45 6.53 11.19 -15.31
C PHE A 45 6.21 11.14 -16.80
N LEU A 46 6.40 9.99 -17.46
CA LEU A 46 6.04 9.82 -18.87
C LEU A 46 4.53 10.00 -19.11
N ALA A 47 3.70 9.35 -18.30
CA ALA A 47 2.24 9.49 -18.38
C ALA A 47 1.80 10.92 -18.04
N GLY A 48 2.45 11.56 -17.06
CA GLY A 48 2.27 12.97 -16.76
C GLY A 48 2.54 13.84 -17.98
N LEU A 49 3.69 13.65 -18.65
CA LEU A 49 4.09 14.37 -19.87
C LEU A 49 3.05 14.21 -20.99
N GLN A 50 2.57 13.00 -21.20
CA GLN A 50 1.57 12.71 -22.23
C GLN A 50 0.20 13.33 -21.92
N SER A 51 -0.13 13.50 -20.64
CA SER A 51 -1.45 13.97 -20.18
C SER A 51 -1.46 15.40 -19.62
N GLN A 52 -0.39 16.18 -19.81
CA GLN A 52 -0.26 17.55 -19.28
C GLN A 52 -1.43 18.46 -19.62
N ARG A 53 -1.97 18.32 -20.83
CA ARG A 53 -3.13 19.11 -21.30
C ARG A 53 -4.41 18.85 -20.50
N ASN A 54 -4.48 17.72 -19.81
CA ASN A 54 -5.62 17.31 -18.99
C ASN A 54 -5.51 17.81 -17.54
N PHE A 55 -4.40 18.45 -17.17
CA PHE A 55 -4.24 18.99 -15.82
C PHE A 55 -5.14 20.22 -15.63
N ALA A 56 -6.18 20.05 -14.81
CA ALA A 56 -7.19 21.08 -14.57
C ALA A 56 -6.77 22.15 -13.54
N GLY A 57 -5.55 22.09 -12.97
CA GLY A 57 -5.08 23.05 -11.96
C GLY A 57 -5.78 22.99 -10.60
N LYS A 58 -6.60 21.95 -10.35
CA LYS A 58 -7.39 21.79 -9.12
C LYS A 58 -6.60 21.21 -7.94
N SER A 59 -5.34 20.84 -8.16
CA SER A 59 -4.45 20.25 -7.17
C SER A 59 -3.01 20.69 -7.43
N SER A 60 -2.09 20.43 -6.49
CA SER A 60 -0.66 20.63 -6.75
C SER A 60 -0.16 19.62 -7.79
N GLU A 61 0.92 19.97 -8.51
CA GLU A 61 1.59 19.04 -9.44
C GLU A 61 1.96 17.73 -8.75
N ARG A 62 2.52 17.81 -7.52
CA ARG A 62 2.86 16.64 -6.71
C ARG A 62 1.65 15.76 -6.46
N THR A 63 0.51 16.34 -6.07
CA THR A 63 -0.74 15.61 -5.84
C THR A 63 -1.22 14.92 -7.11
N TRP A 64 -1.17 15.63 -8.24
CA TRP A 64 -1.60 15.09 -9.53
C TRP A 64 -0.71 13.93 -10.01
N LEU A 65 0.62 14.07 -9.93
CA LEU A 65 1.57 12.99 -10.23
C LEU A 65 1.39 11.79 -9.28
N THR A 66 1.11 12.05 -7.99
CA THR A 66 0.81 10.99 -7.03
C THR A 66 -0.45 10.21 -7.41
N ALA A 67 -1.48 10.89 -7.93
CA ALA A 67 -2.70 10.22 -8.40
C ALA A 67 -2.42 9.33 -9.62
N ILE A 68 -1.56 9.77 -10.55
CA ILE A 68 -1.10 8.96 -11.68
C ILE A 68 -0.34 7.72 -11.18
N LEU A 69 0.61 7.91 -10.27
CA LEU A 69 1.40 6.83 -9.67
C LEU A 69 0.52 5.80 -8.95
N LYS A 70 -0.46 6.27 -8.18
CA LYS A 70 -1.42 5.43 -7.44
C LYS A 70 -2.19 4.50 -8.37
N ASN A 71 -2.68 5.01 -9.51
CA ASN A 71 -3.35 4.17 -10.51
C ASN A 71 -2.42 3.08 -11.07
N LYS A 72 -1.15 3.41 -11.33
CA LYS A 72 -0.15 2.43 -11.81
C LYS A 72 0.17 1.37 -10.76
N ILE A 73 0.22 1.74 -9.48
CA ILE A 73 0.37 0.80 -8.36
C ILE A 73 -0.83 -0.16 -8.32
N TYR A 74 -2.06 0.32 -8.56
CA TYR A 74 -3.23 -0.55 -8.63
C TYR A 74 -3.12 -1.55 -9.78
N ASP A 75 -2.58 -1.14 -10.93
CA ASP A 75 -2.31 -2.06 -12.04
C ASP A 75 -1.35 -3.19 -11.61
N VAL A 76 -0.34 -2.87 -10.80
CA VAL A 76 0.56 -3.87 -10.21
C VAL A 76 -0.18 -4.80 -9.26
N TYR A 77 -1.03 -4.28 -8.37
CA TYR A 77 -1.84 -5.12 -7.48
C TYR A 77 -2.72 -6.08 -8.27
N ARG A 78 -3.44 -5.59 -9.29
CA ARG A 78 -4.29 -6.44 -10.15
C ARG A 78 -3.48 -7.51 -10.87
N LYS A 79 -2.27 -7.20 -11.36
CA LYS A 79 -1.38 -8.18 -12.00
C LYS A 79 -0.92 -9.26 -11.01
N LYS A 80 -0.50 -8.89 -9.80
CA LYS A 80 -0.09 -9.84 -8.75
C LYS A 80 -1.23 -10.78 -8.37
N VAL A 81 -2.45 -10.27 -8.24
CA VAL A 81 -3.64 -11.08 -7.97
C VAL A 81 -3.98 -12.02 -9.14
N ASN A 82 -3.88 -11.56 -10.38
CA ASN A 82 -4.20 -12.40 -11.54
C ASN A 82 -3.12 -13.45 -11.84
N GLY A 83 -1.84 -13.17 -11.59
CA GLY A 83 -0.76 -14.17 -11.70
C GLY A 83 -0.91 -15.32 -10.71
N LEU A 84 -1.61 -15.09 -9.60
CA LEU A 84 -1.97 -16.10 -8.61
C LEU A 84 -3.23 -16.90 -8.97
N LYS A 85 -4.03 -16.49 -9.96
CA LYS A 85 -5.24 -17.24 -10.38
C LYS A 85 -4.92 -18.57 -11.07
N THR A 86 -3.67 -18.80 -11.45
CA THR A 86 -3.19 -20.08 -11.98
C THR A 86 -2.86 -21.08 -10.85
N ALA A 87 -2.77 -20.63 -9.60
CA ALA A 87 -2.60 -21.45 -8.41
C ALA A 87 -3.77 -21.19 -7.44
N GLU A 88 -4.87 -21.89 -7.70
CA GLU A 88 -5.90 -22.25 -6.72
C GLU A 88 -6.41 -21.12 -5.80
N MET A 89 -7.50 -20.47 -6.22
CA MET A 89 -8.29 -19.55 -5.39
C MET A 89 -8.83 -20.16 -4.08
N ASN A 90 -8.68 -21.46 -3.85
CA ASN A 90 -9.07 -22.14 -2.61
C ASN A 90 -7.90 -22.39 -1.64
N ASP A 91 -6.63 -22.32 -2.07
CA ASP A 91 -5.46 -22.64 -1.24
C ASP A 91 -4.75 -21.37 -0.71
N GLN A 92 -5.26 -20.19 -1.06
CA GLN A 92 -4.79 -18.91 -0.50
C GLN A 92 -5.36 -18.64 0.91
N THR A 93 -5.96 -19.64 1.53
CA THR A 93 -6.00 -19.78 2.98
C THR A 93 -4.65 -20.34 3.41
N GLY A 94 -3.59 -19.52 3.38
CA GLY A 94 -2.37 -19.89 4.11
C GLY A 94 -2.79 -20.37 5.51
N GLU A 95 -2.22 -21.49 5.96
CA GLU A 95 -2.62 -22.18 7.20
C GLU A 95 -3.03 -21.16 8.25
N GLU A 96 -4.30 -21.19 8.67
CA GLU A 96 -4.76 -20.27 9.71
C GLU A 96 -3.87 -20.50 10.91
N PRO A 97 -3.04 -19.52 11.30
CA PRO A 97 -2.21 -19.74 12.45
C PRO A 97 -3.17 -19.89 13.63
N ASP A 98 -3.00 -20.96 14.38
CA ASP A 98 -3.93 -21.41 15.40
C ASP A 98 -3.83 -20.52 16.65
N PHE A 99 -4.31 -19.29 16.50
CA PHE A 99 -4.20 -18.20 17.47
C PHE A 99 -5.28 -18.23 18.55
N PHE A 100 -6.38 -18.91 18.29
CA PHE A 100 -7.58 -18.92 19.13
C PHE A 100 -7.89 -20.35 19.57
N HIS A 101 -8.50 -20.47 20.75
CA HIS A 101 -9.20 -21.69 21.14
C HIS A 101 -10.51 -21.84 20.35
N GLU A 102 -11.14 -23.02 20.38
CA GLU A 102 -12.41 -23.28 19.69
C GLU A 102 -13.56 -22.36 20.14
N ASP A 103 -13.45 -21.78 21.34
CA ASP A 103 -14.41 -20.83 21.91
C ASP A 103 -14.17 -19.37 21.46
N GLY A 104 -13.16 -19.13 20.61
CA GLY A 104 -12.81 -17.81 20.09
C GLY A 104 -11.94 -16.95 21.02
N HIS A 105 -11.52 -17.46 22.18
CA HIS A 105 -10.57 -16.77 23.05
C HIS A 105 -9.12 -16.93 22.56
N TRP A 106 -8.26 -15.94 22.84
CA TRP A 106 -6.84 -16.02 22.52
C TRP A 106 -6.16 -17.16 23.27
N LYS A 107 -5.27 -17.88 22.58
CA LYS A 107 -4.28 -18.70 23.28
C LYS A 107 -3.30 -17.82 24.03
N GLN A 108 -2.83 -18.29 25.18
CA GLN A 108 -1.98 -17.52 26.07
C GLN A 108 -0.69 -17.04 25.38
N GLU A 109 -0.06 -17.90 24.56
CA GLU A 109 1.14 -17.57 23.78
C GLU A 109 0.89 -16.56 22.64
N HIS A 110 -0.37 -16.31 22.29
CA HIS A 110 -0.77 -15.47 21.14
C HIS A 110 -1.60 -14.25 21.54
N GLN A 111 -1.75 -14.01 22.84
CA GLN A 111 -2.43 -12.82 23.33
C GLN A 111 -1.67 -11.54 22.90
N PRO A 112 -2.37 -10.45 22.54
CA PRO A 112 -1.71 -9.16 22.30
C PRO A 112 -0.90 -8.73 23.52
N GLN A 113 0.35 -8.34 23.28
CA GLN A 113 1.21 -7.74 24.31
C GLN A 113 1.21 -6.21 24.14
N ALA A 114 1.60 -5.50 25.20
CA ALA A 114 1.75 -4.05 25.14
C ALA A 114 2.86 -3.70 24.12
N PHE A 115 2.56 -2.77 23.22
CA PHE A 115 3.43 -2.46 22.07
C PHE A 115 4.69 -1.67 22.42
N GLY A 116 4.70 -1.00 23.58
CA GLY A 116 5.87 -0.31 24.13
C GLY A 116 6.30 0.95 23.38
N VAL A 117 5.36 1.73 22.84
CA VAL A 117 5.64 2.97 22.08
C VAL A 117 5.03 4.18 22.78
N ASP A 118 5.20 4.24 24.10
CA ASP A 118 4.62 5.30 24.92
C ASP A 118 5.42 6.62 24.83
N ASP A 119 6.68 6.55 24.41
CA ASP A 119 7.58 7.71 24.24
C ASP A 119 7.95 7.96 22.77
N PHE A 120 7.97 9.23 22.36
CA PHE A 120 8.41 9.63 21.02
C PHE A 120 9.94 9.57 20.89
N ASP A 121 10.45 8.48 20.35
CA ASP A 121 11.84 8.34 19.93
C ASP A 121 11.95 8.20 18.39
N PRO A 122 12.54 9.18 17.67
CA PRO A 122 12.76 9.11 16.23
C PRO A 122 13.57 7.89 15.77
N LEU A 123 14.53 7.43 16.57
CA LEU A 123 15.35 6.26 16.25
C LEU A 123 14.52 4.98 16.39
N ALA A 124 13.83 4.82 17.52
CA ALA A 124 12.90 3.70 17.72
C ALA A 124 11.84 3.66 16.62
N ASN A 125 11.28 4.80 16.22
CA ASN A 125 10.31 4.88 15.13
C ASN A 125 10.89 4.44 13.79
N LYS A 126 12.16 4.77 13.50
CA LYS A 126 12.82 4.33 12.26
C LYS A 126 13.00 2.80 12.25
N GLU A 127 13.44 2.22 13.36
CA GLU A 127 13.58 0.77 13.49
C GLU A 127 12.22 0.07 13.45
N LEU A 128 11.20 0.59 14.14
CA LEU A 128 9.83 0.10 14.08
C LEU A 128 9.30 0.10 12.65
N ASN A 129 9.46 1.21 11.91
CA ASN A 129 9.02 1.28 10.52
C ASN A 129 9.76 0.28 9.63
N ARG A 130 11.05 0.03 9.89
CA ARG A 130 11.81 -1.01 9.19
C ARG A 130 11.22 -2.40 9.46
N VAL A 131 10.96 -2.75 10.71
CA VAL A 131 10.38 -4.05 11.08
C VAL A 131 8.96 -4.19 10.53
N LEU A 132 8.15 -3.14 10.61
CA LEU A 132 6.80 -3.09 10.04
C LEU A 132 6.82 -3.39 8.54
N LEU A 133 7.69 -2.72 7.79
CA LEU A 133 7.85 -2.97 6.37
C LEU A 133 8.26 -4.43 6.13
N LEU A 134 9.26 -4.96 6.84
CA LEU A 134 9.66 -6.36 6.71
C LEU A 134 8.53 -7.35 7.01
N CYS A 135 7.68 -7.07 7.98
CA CYS A 135 6.53 -7.92 8.30
C CYS A 135 5.43 -7.83 7.25
N LEU A 136 5.16 -6.65 6.70
CA LEU A 136 4.21 -6.49 5.59
C LEU A 136 4.64 -7.27 4.35
N GLN A 137 5.95 -7.38 4.09
CA GLN A 137 6.50 -8.14 2.96
C GLN A 137 6.30 -9.65 3.06
N LYS A 138 6.11 -10.18 4.27
CA LYS A 138 5.85 -11.61 4.49
C LYS A 138 4.40 -11.99 4.18
N LEU A 139 3.50 -11.00 4.04
CA LEU A 139 2.12 -11.27 3.71
C LEU A 139 2.01 -11.76 2.25
N PRO A 140 1.10 -12.70 1.96
CA PRO A 140 0.72 -13.04 0.59
C PRO A 140 0.37 -11.78 -0.20
N ALA A 141 0.72 -11.75 -1.49
CA ALA A 141 0.65 -10.53 -2.31
C ALA A 141 -0.76 -9.89 -2.32
N LEU A 142 -1.82 -10.71 -2.34
CA LEU A 142 -3.20 -10.24 -2.24
C LEU A 142 -3.49 -9.57 -0.89
N TRP A 143 -3.06 -10.19 0.22
CA TRP A 143 -3.29 -9.66 1.57
C TRP A 143 -2.53 -8.35 1.78
N PHE A 144 -1.28 -8.29 1.32
CA PHE A 144 -0.48 -7.07 1.32
C PHE A 144 -1.16 -5.94 0.53
N SER A 145 -1.68 -6.25 -0.66
CA SER A 145 -2.38 -5.25 -1.50
C SER A 145 -3.65 -4.75 -0.80
N VAL A 146 -4.48 -5.65 -0.27
CA VAL A 146 -5.72 -5.29 0.45
C VAL A 146 -5.42 -4.47 1.71
N PHE A 147 -4.41 -4.87 2.49
CA PHE A 147 -3.99 -4.14 3.69
C PHE A 147 -3.47 -2.74 3.34
N THR A 148 -2.61 -2.65 2.33
CA THR A 148 -2.04 -1.37 1.88
C THR A 148 -3.13 -0.42 1.40
N MET A 149 -4.03 -0.88 0.52
CA MET A 149 -5.16 -0.06 0.06
C MET A 149 -6.04 0.39 1.21
N LYS A 150 -6.34 -0.51 2.16
CA LYS A 150 -7.26 -0.17 3.24
C LYS A 150 -6.66 0.73 4.32
N HIS A 151 -5.41 0.49 4.73
CA HIS A 151 -4.83 1.11 5.93
C HIS A 151 -3.78 2.18 5.61
N MET A 152 -3.12 2.10 4.45
CA MET A 152 -2.09 3.08 4.06
C MET A 152 -2.59 4.11 3.05
N GLU A 153 -3.63 3.78 2.28
CA GLU A 153 -4.20 4.64 1.25
C GLU A 153 -5.65 5.09 1.57
N ASP A 154 -6.19 4.60 2.69
CA ASP A 154 -7.53 4.88 3.22
C ASP A 154 -8.65 4.66 2.20
N GLU A 155 -8.52 3.62 1.37
CA GLU A 155 -9.52 3.31 0.36
C GLU A 155 -10.81 2.74 0.96
N ALA A 156 -11.92 3.07 0.31
CA ALA A 156 -13.22 2.51 0.61
C ALA A 156 -13.23 1.00 0.29
N THR A 157 -13.88 0.21 1.15
CA THR A 157 -13.94 -1.25 0.99
C THR A 157 -14.55 -1.65 -0.35
N GLU A 158 -15.56 -0.92 -0.80
CA GLU A 158 -16.23 -1.12 -2.09
C GLU A 158 -15.26 -0.92 -3.26
N MET A 159 -14.40 0.10 -3.17
CA MET A 159 -13.38 0.37 -4.18
C MET A 159 -12.33 -0.74 -4.23
N ILE A 160 -11.86 -1.20 -3.07
CA ILE A 160 -10.89 -2.30 -2.98
C ILE A 160 -11.47 -3.58 -3.59
N CYS A 161 -12.70 -3.94 -3.23
CA CYS A 161 -13.38 -5.11 -3.77
C CYS A 161 -13.54 -5.03 -5.29
N LYS A 162 -13.92 -3.86 -5.82
CA LYS A 162 -14.03 -3.61 -7.26
C LYS A 162 -12.67 -3.76 -7.96
N GLU A 163 -11.66 -3.11 -7.42
CA GLU A 163 -10.33 -3.02 -8.03
C GLU A 163 -9.63 -4.39 -8.09
N LEU A 164 -9.70 -5.13 -6.99
CA LEU A 164 -9.05 -6.43 -6.83
C LEU A 164 -9.96 -7.61 -7.20
N ARG A 165 -11.20 -7.34 -7.63
CA ARG A 165 -12.23 -8.34 -7.98
C ARG A 165 -12.48 -9.34 -6.85
N LEU A 166 -12.75 -8.82 -5.65
CA LEU A 166 -13.05 -9.59 -4.44
C LEU A 166 -14.52 -9.45 -4.05
N THR A 167 -15.05 -10.45 -3.35
CA THR A 167 -16.32 -10.32 -2.62
C THR A 167 -16.08 -9.65 -1.27
N GLN A 168 -17.11 -9.03 -0.69
CA GLN A 168 -17.02 -8.41 0.64
C GLN A 168 -16.66 -9.43 1.74
N ALA A 169 -17.20 -10.65 1.65
CA ALA A 169 -16.85 -11.74 2.56
C ALA A 169 -15.35 -12.09 2.48
N ASN A 170 -14.81 -12.24 1.26
CA ASN A 170 -13.39 -12.52 1.07
C ASN A 170 -12.51 -11.36 1.59
N PHE A 171 -12.90 -10.12 1.35
CA PHE A 171 -12.20 -8.94 1.87
C PHE A 171 -12.04 -8.97 3.39
N TRP A 172 -13.12 -9.26 4.13
CA TRP A 172 -13.07 -9.27 5.60
C TRP A 172 -12.17 -10.40 6.14
N VAL A 173 -12.21 -11.57 5.50
CA VAL A 173 -11.31 -12.69 5.81
C VAL A 173 -9.86 -12.28 5.58
N ILE A 174 -9.54 -11.68 4.42
CA ILE A 174 -8.19 -11.22 4.09
C ILE A 174 -7.70 -10.17 5.10
N ILE A 175 -8.49 -9.14 5.40
CA ILE A 175 -8.09 -8.09 6.35
C ILE A 175 -7.88 -8.64 7.76
N HIS A 176 -8.76 -9.53 8.20
CA HIS A 176 -8.62 -10.18 9.50
C HIS A 176 -7.29 -10.94 9.57
N ARG A 177 -7.02 -11.82 8.60
CA ARG A 177 -5.79 -12.62 8.53
C ARG A 177 -4.53 -11.77 8.38
N ALA A 178 -4.58 -10.72 7.57
CA ALA A 178 -3.47 -9.78 7.39
C ALA A 178 -3.08 -9.12 8.72
N LYS A 179 -4.06 -8.64 9.50
CA LYS A 179 -3.82 -8.03 10.82
C LYS A 179 -3.22 -9.01 11.81
N LEU A 180 -3.75 -10.24 11.87
CA LEU A 180 -3.26 -11.27 12.77
C LEU A 180 -1.81 -11.66 12.48
N ASN A 181 -1.49 -11.91 11.21
CA ASN A 181 -0.14 -12.24 10.77
C ASN A 181 0.84 -11.09 10.99
N LEU A 182 0.42 -9.86 10.69
CA LEU A 182 1.23 -8.67 10.92
C LEU A 182 1.56 -8.52 12.42
N ARG A 183 0.56 -8.68 13.28
CA ARG A 183 0.75 -8.65 14.74
C ARG A 183 1.71 -9.73 15.21
N ALA A 184 1.50 -10.98 14.81
CA ALA A 184 2.37 -12.10 15.20
C ALA A 184 3.83 -11.87 14.74
N CYS A 185 4.01 -11.30 13.55
CA CYS A 185 5.34 -10.93 13.07
C CYS A 185 5.95 -9.81 13.93
N LEU A 186 5.20 -8.73 14.22
CA LEU A 186 5.69 -7.65 15.07
C LEU A 186 6.04 -8.13 16.48
N GLN A 187 5.22 -9.00 17.08
CA GLN A 187 5.47 -9.63 18.38
C GLN A 187 6.75 -10.43 18.46
N ARG A 188 7.26 -10.93 17.33
CA ARG A 188 8.49 -11.72 17.29
C ARG A 188 9.73 -10.89 16.95
N ASN A 189 9.56 -9.76 16.28
CA ASN A 189 10.66 -9.00 15.68
C ASN A 189 10.82 -7.59 16.28
N TRP A 190 9.90 -7.15 17.14
CA TRP A 190 9.90 -5.82 17.76
C TRP A 190 9.71 -5.88 19.28
N MET A 191 8.78 -6.72 19.75
CA MET A 191 8.55 -7.00 21.18
C MET A 191 9.43 -8.17 21.64
#